data_AF-A0A651GLF1-F1
#
_entry.id   AF-A0A651GLF1-F1
#
_cell.length_a   1.000
_cell.length_b   1.000
_cell.length_c   1.000
_cell.angle_alpha   90.00
_cell.angle_beta   90.00
_cell.angle_gamma   90.00
#
_symmetry.space_group_name_H-M   'P 1'
#
loop_
_entity.id
_entity.type
_entity.pdbx_description
1 polymer ?
#
loop_
_entity_poly.entity_id
_entity_poly.type
_entity_poly.pdbx_seq_one_letter_code
_entity_poly.pdbx_strand_id
1 'polypeptide(L)'
;MRARPLLPAIRTRRAVRWLVLLPLLLAAIGCGVDEDPPPEPVPPVAEPDDPAAEPDEPSLDPAPETVEVEIYLSNHTLGDPCTEVFPVPRTVAADDPLTGALEALLAGPTDAERDEDYWSWFSDETEGMLRSVEIVAGTVMVDLEDLRPVIPNASTSCGSSILLSQLDTTTLAAAEGAASVLYLIEGEHDVFYEWLQLVPPGQDPPDDDASGTDTDLADGRHAVLLHAADLPGRTLTVDVIQFLTGEEARIAHAEDHPEDPHGPPNGYHIRNVNPRLRTLPVATDTEVILIQLDADPAEVASSWEALLDDLASQPGDHDLVSYNPFWLTLEGGVVTRIEEQFVP
;
A
#
# COMPACT_ATOMS: atom_id res chain seq x y z
N MET A 1 -4.22 58.57 -15.58
CA MET A 1 -3.32 58.31 -16.74
C MET A 1 -2.94 56.84 -16.65
N ARG A 2 -3.60 55.92 -17.39
CA ARG A 2 -3.10 55.24 -18.62
C ARG A 2 -1.60 54.86 -18.49
N ALA A 3 -1.14 53.62 -18.61
CA ALA A 3 -1.64 52.45 -19.34
C ALA A 3 -1.04 51.11 -18.81
N ARG A 4 -1.78 49.99 -18.99
CA ARG A 4 -1.28 48.60 -19.09
C ARG A 4 -0.57 48.39 -20.46
N PRO A 5 -0.18 47.16 -20.87
CA PRO A 5 0.87 46.25 -20.39
C PRO A 5 1.84 45.86 -21.56
N LEU A 6 2.91 45.08 -21.32
CA LEU A 6 3.65 44.39 -22.39
C LEU A 6 4.14 42.99 -21.94
N LEU A 7 3.42 41.96 -22.39
CA LEU A 7 3.95 40.69 -22.93
C LEU A 7 3.76 40.79 -24.47
N PRO A 8 4.55 40.16 -25.37
CA PRO A 8 4.89 38.71 -25.36
C PRO A 8 6.23 38.31 -26.07
N ALA A 9 6.56 37.00 -26.06
CA ALA A 9 7.18 36.23 -27.17
C ALA A 9 7.44 34.78 -26.71
N ILE A 10 6.50 33.83 -26.87
CA ILE A 10 6.43 32.86 -27.99
C ILE A 10 7.78 32.59 -28.68
N ARG A 11 8.39 31.44 -28.38
CA ARG A 11 9.30 30.73 -29.31
C ARG A 11 8.76 29.33 -29.55
N THR A 12 8.39 29.10 -30.81
CA THR A 12 7.87 27.85 -31.35
C THR A 12 8.97 27.09 -32.10
N ARG A 13 8.79 25.76 -32.12
CA ARG A 13 9.24 24.76 -33.13
C ARG A 13 10.73 24.39 -33.15
N ARG A 14 10.96 23.08 -33.03
CA ARG A 14 11.56 22.27 -34.10
C ARG A 14 11.09 20.82 -33.99
N ALA A 15 10.16 20.45 -34.87
CA ALA A 15 9.87 19.07 -35.22
C ALA A 15 11.01 18.57 -36.12
N VAL A 16 11.55 17.39 -35.81
CA VAL A 16 12.52 16.70 -36.66
C VAL A 16 11.83 15.47 -37.24
N ARG A 17 11.40 15.58 -38.50
CA ARG A 17 11.03 14.46 -39.36
C ARG A 17 12.31 13.86 -39.94
N TRP A 18 12.54 12.57 -39.73
CA TRP A 18 13.49 11.79 -40.52
C TRP A 18 12.71 10.89 -41.49
N LEU A 19 12.93 11.12 -42.78
CA LEU A 19 12.34 10.40 -43.91
C LEU A 19 13.39 10.42 -45.02
N VAL A 20 14.14 9.33 -45.21
CA VAL A 20 15.09 9.10 -46.32
C VAL A 20 15.16 7.58 -46.52
N LEU A 21 14.40 7.03 -47.48
CA LEU A 21 14.77 6.71 -48.87
C LEU A 21 15.60 5.43 -49.04
N LEU A 22 14.89 4.43 -49.59
CA LEU A 22 15.32 3.24 -50.31
C LEU A 22 16.20 3.61 -51.52
N PRO A 23 17.15 2.75 -51.92
CA PRO A 23 17.41 2.56 -53.34
C PRO A 23 17.27 1.09 -53.75
N LEU A 24 16.59 0.96 -54.89
CA LEU A 24 16.43 -0.20 -55.74
C LEU A 24 17.62 -0.25 -56.70
N LEU A 25 18.30 -1.41 -56.88
CA LEU A 25 19.01 -1.69 -58.12
C LEU A 25 19.16 -3.21 -58.41
N LEU A 26 19.10 -3.50 -59.70
CA LEU A 26 18.85 -4.75 -60.42
C LEU A 26 20.09 -5.63 -60.72
N ALA A 27 19.80 -6.93 -60.93
CA ALA A 27 20.34 -7.91 -61.91
C ALA A 27 21.81 -8.41 -61.73
N ALA A 28 22.22 -9.65 -62.06
CA ALA A 28 21.73 -10.63 -63.05
C ALA A 28 22.34 -12.05 -62.86
N ILE A 29 21.57 -13.09 -63.26
CA ILE A 29 21.90 -14.30 -64.08
C ILE A 29 22.89 -15.40 -63.60
N GLY A 30 22.37 -16.65 -63.65
CA GLY A 30 23.05 -17.89 -64.10
C GLY A 30 23.31 -18.92 -62.98
N CYS A 31 23.12 -20.24 -63.07
CA CYS A 31 22.67 -21.26 -64.04
C CYS A 31 22.16 -22.43 -63.14
N GLY A 32 21.06 -23.13 -63.39
CA GLY A 32 20.94 -24.22 -64.37
C GLY A 32 21.62 -25.52 -63.90
N VAL A 33 20.93 -26.36 -63.12
CA VAL A 33 21.17 -27.82 -63.03
C VAL A 33 19.83 -28.54 -62.86
N ASP A 34 19.51 -29.40 -63.82
CA ASP A 34 18.43 -30.38 -63.81
C ASP A 34 18.71 -31.49 -62.79
N GLU A 35 17.75 -31.76 -61.89
CA GLU A 35 17.68 -33.01 -61.11
C GLU A 35 16.31 -33.66 -61.36
N ASP A 36 16.37 -34.96 -61.67
CA ASP A 36 15.29 -35.82 -62.17
C ASP A 36 13.99 -35.81 -61.35
N PRO A 37 12.82 -35.99 -62.00
CA PRO A 37 11.56 -36.18 -61.29
C PRO A 37 11.53 -37.54 -60.56
N PRO A 38 11.02 -37.60 -59.32
CA PRO A 38 10.81 -38.85 -58.61
C PRO A 38 9.71 -39.71 -59.26
N PRO A 39 9.80 -41.05 -59.16
CA PRO A 39 8.91 -41.97 -59.87
C PRO A 39 7.46 -41.92 -59.36
N GLU A 40 6.54 -42.18 -60.29
CA GLU A 40 5.10 -42.28 -60.06
C GLU A 40 4.73 -43.28 -58.94
N PRO A 41 3.68 -43.01 -58.14
CA PRO A 41 3.24 -43.89 -57.07
C PRO A 41 2.66 -45.20 -57.62
N VAL A 42 3.18 -46.31 -57.10
CA VAL A 42 2.64 -47.66 -57.29
C VAL A 42 1.26 -47.75 -56.63
N PRO A 43 0.24 -48.35 -57.26
CA PRO A 43 -1.05 -48.57 -56.60
C PRO A 43 -0.89 -49.55 -55.42
N PRO A 44 -1.50 -49.29 -54.26
CA PRO A 44 -1.39 -50.19 -53.12
C PRO A 44 -2.13 -51.50 -53.40
N VAL A 45 -1.41 -52.59 -53.15
CA VAL A 45 -1.90 -53.96 -53.02
C VAL A 45 -2.85 -54.01 -51.83
N ALA A 46 -4.02 -54.62 -52.00
CA ALA A 46 -4.96 -54.89 -50.93
C ALA A 46 -4.37 -55.93 -49.97
N GLU A 47 -4.08 -55.53 -48.74
CA GLU A 47 -3.82 -56.40 -47.60
C GLU A 47 -5.10 -56.63 -46.78
N PRO A 48 -5.20 -57.78 -46.07
CA PRO A 48 -6.45 -58.32 -45.55
C PRO A 48 -6.90 -57.66 -44.24
N ASP A 49 -8.22 -57.76 -44.00
CA ASP A 49 -8.96 -57.31 -42.82
C ASP A 49 -8.19 -57.33 -41.49
N ASP A 50 -7.78 -56.13 -41.05
CA ASP A 50 -7.46 -55.84 -39.65
C ASP A 50 -8.79 -55.74 -38.87
N PRO A 51 -8.96 -56.40 -37.71
CA PRO A 51 -10.17 -56.27 -36.93
C PRO A 51 -10.26 -54.82 -36.46
N ALA A 52 -11.38 -54.17 -36.79
CA ALA A 52 -11.72 -52.81 -36.42
C ALA A 52 -11.13 -52.41 -35.06
N ALA A 53 -10.05 -51.61 -35.10
CA ALA A 53 -9.70 -50.74 -34.00
C ALA A 53 -10.90 -49.81 -33.83
N GLU A 54 -11.58 -49.95 -32.70
CA GLU A 54 -12.55 -48.95 -32.26
C GLU A 54 -11.87 -47.59 -32.33
N PRO A 55 -12.51 -46.55 -32.89
CA PRO A 55 -11.94 -45.22 -32.87
C PRO A 55 -11.70 -44.86 -31.41
N ASP A 56 -10.44 -44.67 -31.04
CA ASP A 56 -10.05 -44.04 -29.79
C ASP A 56 -10.87 -42.75 -29.67
N GLU A 57 -11.90 -42.79 -28.82
CA GLU A 57 -12.64 -41.58 -28.46
C GLU A 57 -11.59 -40.61 -27.92
N PRO A 58 -11.50 -39.37 -28.43
CA PRO A 58 -10.62 -38.39 -27.83
C PRO A 58 -11.04 -38.28 -26.37
N SER A 59 -10.14 -38.69 -25.47
CA SER A 59 -10.27 -38.41 -24.06
C SER A 59 -10.29 -36.89 -23.95
N LEU A 60 -11.50 -36.33 -23.89
CA LEU A 60 -11.74 -34.99 -23.45
C LEU A 60 -11.42 -35.04 -21.96
N ASP A 61 -10.18 -34.72 -21.60
CA ASP A 61 -9.87 -34.35 -20.23
C ASP A 61 -10.96 -33.37 -19.79
N PRO A 62 -11.62 -33.60 -18.63
CA PRO A 62 -12.64 -32.68 -18.17
C PRO A 62 -12.01 -31.28 -18.12
N ALA A 63 -12.70 -30.30 -18.72
CA ALA A 63 -12.25 -28.92 -18.69
C ALA A 63 -11.94 -28.53 -17.22
N PRO A 64 -10.84 -27.82 -16.95
CA PRO A 64 -10.47 -27.47 -15.59
C PRO A 64 -11.66 -26.73 -14.94
N GLU A 65 -12.02 -27.17 -13.74
CA GLU A 65 -13.09 -26.54 -12.98
C GLU A 65 -12.66 -25.12 -12.58
N THR A 66 -13.56 -24.16 -12.73
CA THR A 66 -13.31 -22.75 -12.41
C THR A 66 -14.33 -22.22 -11.41
N VAL A 67 -13.94 -21.16 -10.70
CA VAL A 67 -14.77 -20.45 -9.73
C VAL A 67 -14.64 -18.94 -9.94
N GLU A 68 -15.66 -18.19 -9.54
CA GLU A 68 -15.59 -16.73 -9.49
C GLU A 68 -15.03 -16.28 -8.13
N VAL A 69 -14.03 -15.41 -8.16
CA VAL A 69 -13.44 -14.73 -7.00
C VAL A 69 -13.53 -13.22 -7.20
N GLU A 70 -13.42 -12.46 -6.12
CA GLU A 70 -13.35 -11.00 -6.20
C GLU A 70 -11.90 -10.56 -5.99
N ILE A 71 -11.39 -9.74 -6.92
CA ILE A 71 -10.21 -8.92 -6.66
C ILE A 71 -10.67 -7.50 -6.34
N TYR A 72 -9.86 -6.76 -5.61
CA TYR A 72 -10.23 -5.42 -5.16
C TYR A 72 -9.32 -4.39 -5.79
N LEU A 73 -9.91 -3.47 -6.55
CA LEU A 73 -9.21 -2.42 -7.30
C LEU A 73 -9.66 -1.05 -6.84
N SER A 74 -8.77 -0.06 -6.89
CA SER A 74 -9.16 1.34 -6.68
C SER A 74 -9.96 1.85 -7.88
N ASN A 75 -10.79 2.89 -7.66
CA ASN A 75 -11.52 3.54 -8.73
C ASN A 75 -11.49 5.06 -8.55
N HIS A 76 -11.13 5.80 -9.60
CA HIS A 76 -10.94 7.24 -9.52
C HIS A 76 -12.24 8.05 -9.31
N THR A 77 -13.40 7.41 -9.44
CA THR A 77 -14.71 8.08 -9.43
C THR A 77 -15.66 7.61 -8.33
N LEU A 78 -15.45 6.41 -7.79
CA LEU A 78 -16.40 5.78 -6.86
C LEU A 78 -16.07 6.03 -5.38
N GLY A 79 -14.84 6.43 -5.06
CA GLY A 79 -14.37 6.49 -3.67
C GLY A 79 -13.09 7.28 -3.45
N ASP A 80 -12.59 7.20 -2.22
CA ASP A 80 -11.27 7.73 -1.87
C ASP A 80 -10.18 6.97 -2.67
N PRO A 81 -9.39 7.68 -3.52
CA PRO A 81 -8.47 7.01 -4.42
C PRO A 81 -7.23 6.43 -3.71
N CYS A 82 -7.02 6.71 -2.43
CA CYS A 82 -5.88 6.24 -1.64
C CYS A 82 -6.19 4.98 -0.83
N THR A 83 -7.44 4.75 -0.43
CA THR A 83 -7.77 3.69 0.53
C THR A 83 -8.98 2.85 0.15
N GLU A 84 -9.94 3.41 -0.59
CA GLU A 84 -11.12 2.66 -0.97
C GLU A 84 -10.86 1.79 -2.20
N VAL A 85 -11.31 0.54 -2.10
CA VAL A 85 -11.20 -0.48 -3.14
C VAL A 85 -12.55 -1.14 -3.35
N PHE A 86 -12.79 -1.56 -4.58
CA PHE A 86 -14.08 -2.05 -5.03
C PHE A 86 -13.92 -3.44 -5.64
N PRO A 87 -14.85 -4.36 -5.36
CA PRO A 87 -14.76 -5.74 -5.84
C PRO A 87 -14.98 -5.78 -7.36
N VAL A 88 -14.12 -6.54 -8.03
CA VAL A 88 -14.20 -6.85 -9.45
C VAL A 88 -14.10 -8.37 -9.61
N PRO A 89 -15.10 -9.02 -10.23
CA PRO A 89 -15.11 -10.46 -10.37
C PRO A 89 -14.01 -10.94 -11.34
N ARG A 90 -13.43 -12.09 -11.01
CA ARG A 90 -12.44 -12.82 -11.80
C ARG A 90 -12.79 -14.30 -11.84
N THR A 91 -12.59 -14.93 -12.98
CA THR A 91 -12.70 -16.39 -13.10
C THR A 91 -11.30 -17.00 -12.94
N VAL A 92 -11.16 -17.88 -11.96
CA VAL A 92 -9.88 -18.54 -11.63
C VAL A 92 -10.07 -20.05 -11.51
N ALA A 93 -8.98 -20.81 -11.45
CA ALA A 93 -9.03 -22.25 -11.24
C ALA A 93 -9.63 -22.56 -9.85
N ALA A 94 -10.50 -23.58 -9.77
CA ALA A 94 -11.25 -23.88 -8.55
C ALA A 94 -10.43 -24.60 -7.47
N ASP A 95 -9.29 -25.19 -7.83
CA ASP A 95 -8.40 -25.92 -6.93
C ASP A 95 -7.52 -25.02 -6.05
N ASP A 96 -7.26 -23.78 -6.48
CA ASP A 96 -6.54 -22.78 -5.69
C ASP A 96 -7.05 -21.34 -5.94
N PRO A 97 -8.24 -21.01 -5.39
CA PRO A 97 -8.86 -19.70 -5.63
C PRO A 97 -8.08 -18.53 -5.02
N LEU A 98 -7.30 -18.75 -3.95
CA LEU A 98 -6.50 -17.71 -3.31
C LEU A 98 -5.32 -17.30 -4.19
N THR A 99 -4.53 -18.26 -4.66
CA THR A 99 -3.44 -17.99 -5.60
C THR A 99 -3.98 -17.36 -6.87
N GLY A 100 -5.07 -17.90 -7.43
CA GLY A 100 -5.69 -17.34 -8.63
C GLY A 100 -6.18 -15.89 -8.46
N ALA A 101 -6.74 -15.53 -7.30
CA ALA A 101 -7.16 -14.16 -7.02
C ALA A 101 -5.96 -13.20 -6.97
N LEU A 102 -4.86 -13.60 -6.33
CA LEU A 102 -3.64 -12.79 -6.25
C LEU A 102 -2.94 -12.65 -7.60
N GLU A 103 -2.85 -13.73 -8.39
CA GLU A 103 -2.34 -13.67 -9.77
C GLU A 103 -3.18 -12.71 -10.64
N ALA A 104 -4.52 -12.80 -10.53
CA ALA A 104 -5.43 -11.92 -11.26
C ALA A 104 -5.32 -10.45 -10.83
N LEU A 105 -5.03 -10.18 -9.55
CA LEU A 105 -4.76 -8.83 -9.06
C LEU A 105 -3.42 -8.30 -9.60
N LEU A 106 -2.36 -9.11 -9.58
CA LEU A 106 -1.03 -8.73 -10.07
C LEU A 106 -0.99 -8.54 -11.59
N ALA A 107 -1.89 -9.15 -12.35
CA ALA A 107 -2.08 -8.81 -13.76
C ALA A 107 -2.68 -7.40 -13.97
N GLY A 108 -3.29 -6.83 -12.93
CA GLY A 108 -3.86 -5.50 -12.93
C GLY A 108 -5.24 -5.40 -13.63
N PRO A 109 -5.73 -4.16 -13.81
CA PRO A 109 -7.04 -3.91 -14.42
C PRO A 109 -7.03 -4.23 -15.93
N THR A 110 -8.10 -4.85 -16.39
CA THR A 110 -8.32 -5.09 -17.84
C THR A 110 -8.62 -3.77 -18.58
N ASP A 111 -8.51 -3.76 -19.91
CA ASP A 111 -8.84 -2.57 -20.70
C ASP A 111 -10.28 -2.10 -20.45
N ALA A 112 -11.23 -3.03 -20.30
CA ALA A 112 -12.63 -2.71 -20.02
C ALA A 112 -12.82 -2.06 -18.63
N GLU A 113 -12.06 -2.51 -17.63
CA GLU A 113 -12.11 -1.91 -16.28
C GLU A 113 -11.47 -0.53 -16.24
N ARG A 114 -10.37 -0.32 -16.99
CA ARG A 114 -9.77 1.01 -17.13
C ARG A 114 -10.71 1.98 -17.82
N ASP A 115 -11.50 1.51 -18.80
CA ASP A 115 -12.58 2.30 -19.41
C ASP A 115 -13.69 2.68 -18.41
N GLU A 116 -13.79 1.96 -17.28
CA GLU A 116 -14.68 2.23 -16.14
C GLU A 116 -13.96 2.92 -14.95
N ASP A 117 -12.80 3.53 -15.21
CA ASP A 117 -11.98 4.29 -14.23
C ASP A 117 -11.40 3.45 -13.06
N TYR A 118 -11.36 2.13 -13.19
CA TYR A 118 -10.59 1.28 -12.26
C TYR A 118 -9.09 1.40 -12.50
N TRP A 119 -8.34 1.33 -11.40
CA TRP A 119 -6.92 1.58 -11.40
C TRP A 119 -6.16 0.76 -10.34
N SER A 120 -4.92 0.40 -10.67
CA SER A 120 -3.97 -0.26 -9.78
C SER A 120 -2.53 0.14 -10.13
N TRP A 121 -1.62 -0.10 -9.19
CA TRP A 121 -0.19 -0.15 -9.49
C TRP A 121 0.16 -1.35 -10.37
N PHE A 122 -0.62 -2.42 -10.29
CA PHE A 122 -0.39 -3.65 -11.04
C PHE A 122 -0.79 -3.52 -12.51
N SER A 123 -0.07 -4.25 -13.35
CA SER A 123 -0.25 -4.29 -14.81
C SER A 123 0.34 -5.59 -15.37
N ASP A 124 0.30 -5.74 -16.70
CA ASP A 124 1.00 -6.81 -17.41
C ASP A 124 2.49 -6.95 -17.02
N GLU A 125 3.15 -5.89 -16.53
CA GLU A 125 4.55 -5.96 -16.06
C GLU A 125 4.71 -6.65 -14.70
N THR A 126 3.64 -6.72 -13.89
CA THR A 126 3.61 -7.42 -12.60
C THR A 126 2.93 -8.80 -12.69
N GLU A 127 2.38 -9.14 -13.85
CA GLU A 127 1.83 -10.47 -14.12
C GLU A 127 2.92 -11.55 -13.93
N GLY A 128 2.58 -12.61 -13.18
CA GLY A 128 3.51 -13.71 -12.89
C GLY A 128 4.57 -13.41 -11.82
N MET A 129 4.53 -12.24 -11.18
CA MET A 129 5.45 -11.90 -10.07
C MET A 129 5.03 -12.51 -8.72
N LEU A 130 4.01 -13.37 -8.68
CA LEU A 130 3.68 -14.17 -7.49
C LEU A 130 4.59 -15.39 -7.42
N ARG A 131 5.35 -15.53 -6.34
CA ARG A 131 6.28 -16.66 -6.15
C ARG A 131 5.62 -17.81 -5.41
N SER A 132 4.95 -17.50 -4.30
CA SER A 132 4.22 -18.48 -3.50
C SER A 132 3.21 -17.84 -2.57
N VAL A 133 2.17 -18.60 -2.23
CA VAL A 133 1.20 -18.26 -1.20
C VAL A 133 1.08 -19.43 -0.23
N GLU A 134 1.26 -19.17 1.06
CA GLU A 134 1.15 -20.19 2.10
C GLU A 134 0.33 -19.69 3.28
N ILE A 135 -0.49 -20.55 3.89
CA ILE A 135 -1.21 -20.20 5.12
C ILE A 135 -0.53 -20.88 6.30
N VAL A 136 0.05 -20.09 7.21
CA VAL A 136 0.73 -20.57 8.40
C VAL A 136 0.05 -19.99 9.63
N ALA A 137 -0.50 -20.87 10.48
CA ALA A 137 -1.16 -20.49 11.74
C ALA A 137 -2.25 -19.39 11.61
N GLY A 138 -2.94 -19.33 10.47
CA GLY A 138 -3.97 -18.32 10.21
C GLY A 138 -3.45 -17.01 9.59
N THR A 139 -2.16 -16.90 9.32
CA THR A 139 -1.55 -15.82 8.55
C THR A 139 -1.29 -16.27 7.12
N VAL A 140 -1.71 -15.49 6.13
CA VAL A 140 -1.37 -15.72 4.73
C VAL A 140 -0.02 -15.08 4.44
N MET A 141 0.97 -15.88 4.09
CA MET A 141 2.28 -15.43 3.64
C MET A 141 2.26 -15.34 2.12
N VAL A 142 2.48 -14.14 1.58
CA VAL A 142 2.48 -13.86 0.14
C VAL A 142 3.90 -13.45 -0.26
N ASP A 143 4.60 -14.33 -0.99
CA ASP A 143 5.94 -14.05 -1.51
C ASP A 143 5.86 -13.55 -2.96
N LEU A 144 6.47 -12.40 -3.21
CA LEU A 144 6.44 -11.68 -4.47
C LEU A 144 7.86 -11.58 -5.03
N GLU A 145 7.99 -11.52 -6.36
CA GLU A 145 9.22 -11.02 -6.97
C GLU A 145 9.42 -9.52 -6.65
N ASP A 146 10.61 -8.99 -6.92
CA ASP A 146 10.91 -7.59 -6.58
C ASP A 146 10.10 -6.60 -7.42
N LEU A 147 9.01 -6.09 -6.84
CA LEU A 147 8.09 -5.13 -7.44
C LEU A 147 8.66 -3.70 -7.55
N ARG A 148 9.68 -3.36 -6.76
CA ARG A 148 10.20 -1.98 -6.61
C ARG A 148 10.65 -1.33 -7.92
N PRO A 149 11.27 -2.05 -8.88
CA PRO A 149 11.66 -1.47 -10.16
C PRO A 149 10.47 -1.17 -11.08
N VAL A 150 9.36 -1.91 -10.91
CA VAL A 150 8.18 -1.85 -11.78
C VAL A 150 7.17 -0.82 -11.26
N ILE A 151 6.96 -0.77 -9.94
CA ILE A 151 6.02 0.13 -9.28
C ILE A 151 6.70 1.05 -8.23
N PRO A 152 7.75 1.80 -8.60
CA PRO A 152 8.59 2.53 -7.63
C PRO A 152 7.84 3.59 -6.81
N ASN A 153 6.66 4.03 -7.25
CA ASN A 153 5.85 5.04 -6.56
C ASN A 153 4.89 4.46 -5.52
N ALA A 154 4.81 3.12 -5.38
CA ALA A 154 3.98 2.48 -4.36
C ALA A 154 4.51 2.70 -2.93
N SER A 155 5.73 3.20 -2.73
CA SER A 155 6.26 3.59 -1.41
C SER A 155 5.93 5.03 -1.00
N THR A 156 5.09 5.74 -1.75
CA THR A 156 4.55 7.03 -1.32
C THR A 156 3.40 6.82 -0.33
N SER A 157 3.07 7.79 0.53
CA SER A 157 2.02 7.62 1.56
C SER A 157 0.67 7.13 1.01
N CYS A 158 0.15 7.77 -0.03
CA CYS A 158 -1.05 7.30 -0.72
C CYS A 158 -0.77 6.01 -1.51
N GLY A 159 0.41 5.89 -2.13
CA GLY A 159 0.77 4.70 -2.90
C GLY A 159 0.81 3.41 -2.09
N SER A 160 1.32 3.44 -0.87
CA SER A 160 1.41 2.28 0.02
C SER A 160 0.04 1.90 0.54
N SER A 161 -0.80 2.90 0.80
CA SER A 161 -2.20 2.71 1.20
C SER A 161 -3.00 2.02 0.09
N ILE A 162 -2.79 2.41 -1.17
CA ILE A 162 -3.46 1.78 -2.32
C ILE A 162 -2.93 0.36 -2.54
N LEU A 163 -1.61 0.18 -2.48
CA LEU A 163 -1.00 -1.13 -2.66
C LEU A 163 -1.54 -2.13 -1.63
N LEU A 164 -1.53 -1.73 -0.35
CA LEU A 164 -1.98 -2.58 0.75
C LEU A 164 -3.49 -2.77 0.76
N SER A 165 -4.31 -1.77 0.45
CA SER A 165 -5.77 -1.94 0.42
C SER A 165 -6.20 -2.95 -0.64
N GLN A 166 -5.57 -2.95 -1.81
CA GLN A 166 -5.85 -3.91 -2.86
C GLN A 166 -5.35 -5.32 -2.50
N LEU A 167 -4.10 -5.44 -2.02
CA LEU A 167 -3.51 -6.72 -1.63
C LEU A 167 -4.23 -7.34 -0.43
N ASP A 168 -4.43 -6.60 0.66
CA ASP A 168 -5.02 -7.10 1.90
C ASP A 168 -6.47 -7.52 1.68
N THR A 169 -7.27 -6.66 1.02
CA THR A 169 -8.69 -6.95 0.82
C THR A 169 -8.89 -8.15 -0.10
N THR A 170 -8.11 -8.23 -1.19
CA THR A 170 -8.17 -9.39 -2.09
C THR A 170 -7.74 -10.67 -1.39
N THR A 171 -6.62 -10.63 -0.65
CA THR A 171 -6.10 -11.80 0.07
C THR A 171 -7.10 -12.29 1.11
N LEU A 172 -7.63 -11.38 1.95
CA LEU A 172 -8.54 -11.74 3.02
C LEU A 172 -9.93 -12.16 2.52
N ALA A 173 -10.38 -11.63 1.38
CA ALA A 173 -11.61 -12.07 0.74
C ALA A 173 -11.49 -13.49 0.17
N ALA A 174 -10.33 -13.84 -0.38
CA ALA A 174 -10.09 -15.15 -0.98
C ALA A 174 -9.61 -16.22 0.03
N ALA A 175 -9.03 -15.82 1.17
CA ALA A 175 -8.52 -16.72 2.20
C ALA A 175 -9.53 -16.93 3.33
N GLU A 176 -10.39 -17.95 3.20
CA GLU A 176 -11.35 -18.28 4.25
C GLU A 176 -10.68 -18.55 5.61
N GLY A 177 -11.04 -17.77 6.62
CA GLY A 177 -10.57 -17.95 8.00
C GLY A 177 -9.15 -17.42 8.28
N ALA A 178 -8.53 -16.73 7.34
CA ALA A 178 -7.30 -15.99 7.60
C ALA A 178 -7.56 -14.82 8.58
N ALA A 179 -6.61 -14.61 9.48
CA ALA A 179 -6.64 -13.54 10.48
C ALA A 179 -5.75 -12.35 10.11
N SER A 180 -4.69 -12.59 9.32
CA SER A 180 -3.74 -11.57 8.88
C SER A 180 -3.01 -11.99 7.60
N VAL A 181 -2.29 -11.04 7.00
CA VAL A 181 -1.44 -11.24 5.82
C VAL A 181 -0.04 -10.73 6.11
N LEU A 182 0.98 -11.43 5.62
CA LEU A 182 2.40 -11.04 5.68
C LEU A 182 2.98 -11.09 4.28
N TYR A 183 3.53 -9.99 3.80
CA TYR A 183 4.13 -9.90 2.47
C TYR A 183 5.65 -10.06 2.53
N LEU A 184 6.21 -10.72 1.53
CA LEU A 184 7.64 -10.94 1.36
C LEU A 184 8.05 -10.53 -0.05
N ILE A 185 9.27 -10.02 -0.20
CA ILE A 185 9.93 -9.88 -1.50
C ILE A 185 11.09 -10.87 -1.51
N GLU A 186 11.06 -11.82 -2.45
CA GLU A 186 12.05 -12.88 -2.60
C GLU A 186 12.34 -13.64 -1.29
N GLY A 187 11.29 -13.87 -0.50
CA GLY A 187 11.35 -14.57 0.79
C GLY A 187 11.74 -13.70 1.99
N GLU A 188 11.94 -12.40 1.82
CA GLU A 188 12.32 -11.47 2.89
C GLU A 188 11.19 -10.45 3.16
N HIS A 189 10.59 -10.47 4.36
CA HIS A 189 9.56 -9.50 4.71
C HIS A 189 10.14 -8.10 4.94
N ASP A 190 11.35 -7.97 5.48
CA ASP A 190 11.98 -6.66 5.75
C ASP A 190 12.08 -5.85 4.47
N VAL A 191 12.44 -6.48 3.36
CA VAL A 191 12.54 -5.84 2.04
C VAL A 191 11.21 -5.22 1.59
N PHE A 192 10.09 -5.89 1.84
CA PHE A 192 8.76 -5.39 1.50
C PHE A 192 8.37 -4.22 2.40
N TYR A 193 8.49 -4.38 3.72
CA TYR A 193 7.99 -3.37 4.67
C TYR A 193 8.91 -2.15 4.77
N GLU A 194 10.24 -2.31 4.71
CA GLU A 194 11.18 -1.17 4.63
C GLU A 194 10.94 -0.32 3.38
N TRP A 195 10.65 -0.96 2.25
CA TRP A 195 10.31 -0.24 1.02
C TRP A 195 9.08 0.65 1.21
N LEU A 196 8.07 0.16 1.90
CA LEU A 196 6.86 0.92 2.24
C LEU A 196 7.04 1.83 3.46
N GLN A 197 8.20 1.79 4.13
CA GLN A 197 8.47 2.50 5.40
C GLN A 197 7.50 2.09 6.52
N LEU A 198 7.18 0.80 6.56
CA LEU A 198 6.29 0.16 7.52
C LEU A 198 7.04 -0.91 8.32
N VAL A 199 6.39 -1.42 9.37
CA VAL A 199 6.85 -2.55 10.16
C VAL A 199 6.05 -3.79 9.74
N PRO A 200 6.69 -4.98 9.57
CA PRO A 200 5.95 -6.19 9.25
C PRO A 200 4.92 -6.55 10.34
N PRO A 201 3.72 -7.03 9.97
CA PRO A 201 2.71 -7.47 10.91
C PRO A 201 3.20 -8.74 11.64
N GLY A 202 3.15 -8.71 12.98
CA GLY A 202 3.57 -9.84 13.82
C GLY A 202 5.08 -9.99 14.01
N GLN A 203 5.90 -9.09 13.48
CA GLN A 203 7.28 -8.88 13.92
C GLN A 203 7.27 -7.83 15.03
N ASP A 204 7.62 -8.24 16.25
CA ASP A 204 8.26 -7.32 17.19
C ASP A 204 9.65 -6.98 16.64
N PRO A 205 10.16 -5.75 16.76
CA PRO A 205 11.53 -5.43 16.38
C PRO A 205 12.52 -6.38 17.08
N PRO A 206 13.67 -6.71 16.46
CA PRO A 206 14.55 -7.77 16.94
C PRO A 206 14.90 -7.57 18.41
N ASP A 207 14.65 -8.63 19.19
CA ASP A 207 15.00 -8.76 20.61
C ASP A 207 16.46 -8.37 20.87
N ASP A 208 16.70 -7.15 21.37
CA ASP A 208 17.80 -6.90 22.28
C ASP A 208 17.25 -7.06 23.70
N ASP A 209 17.57 -8.22 24.29
CA ASP A 209 17.27 -8.63 25.66
C ASP A 209 17.19 -7.47 26.69
N ALA A 210 15.98 -7.00 27.01
CA ALA A 210 15.65 -6.45 28.32
C ALA A 210 14.13 -6.32 28.51
N SER A 211 13.62 -6.94 29.56
CA SER A 211 12.24 -6.90 30.03
C SER A 211 11.58 -5.51 29.96
N GLY A 212 10.46 -5.38 29.24
CA GLY A 212 9.60 -4.20 29.24
C GLY A 212 8.23 -4.53 28.65
N THR A 213 7.16 -3.98 29.23
CA THR A 213 5.76 -4.30 28.92
C THR A 213 5.35 -3.88 27.52
N ASP A 214 4.79 -4.83 26.77
CA ASP A 214 4.21 -4.74 25.43
C ASP A 214 3.31 -3.50 25.24
N THR A 215 3.76 -2.60 24.36
CA THR A 215 2.96 -1.52 23.82
C THR A 215 3.08 -1.54 22.31
N ASP A 216 1.96 -1.53 21.59
CA ASP A 216 1.90 -1.54 20.10
C ASP A 216 2.44 -0.25 19.44
N LEU A 217 3.32 0.50 20.10
CA LEU A 217 3.97 1.69 19.58
C LEU A 217 5.47 1.46 19.53
N ALA A 218 6.03 1.68 18.35
CA ALA A 218 7.48 1.68 18.18
C ALA A 218 8.12 2.79 19.03
N ASP A 219 9.40 2.60 19.33
CA ASP A 219 10.21 3.65 19.93
C ASP A 219 10.26 4.91 19.05
N GLY A 220 10.53 6.04 19.68
CA GLY A 220 10.58 7.34 19.02
C GLY A 220 9.45 8.27 19.45
N ARG A 221 9.23 9.32 18.66
CA ARG A 221 8.39 10.46 19.05
C ARG A 221 7.03 10.40 18.36
N HIS A 222 5.95 10.39 19.14
CA HIS A 222 4.58 10.24 18.68
C HIS A 222 3.70 11.39 19.17
N ALA A 223 2.89 11.97 18.28
CA ALA A 223 1.82 12.88 18.68
C ALA A 223 0.62 12.06 19.15
N VAL A 224 0.06 12.41 20.31
CA VAL A 224 -1.04 11.67 20.93
C VAL A 224 -2.08 12.61 21.53
N LEU A 225 -3.29 12.08 21.67
CA LEU A 225 -4.30 12.59 22.59
C LEU A 225 -4.32 11.72 23.85
N LEU A 226 -4.38 12.34 25.03
CA LEU A 226 -4.44 11.62 26.30
C LEU A 226 -5.90 11.34 26.69
N HIS A 227 -6.23 10.06 26.87
CA HIS A 227 -7.54 9.59 27.29
C HIS A 227 -7.60 9.22 28.78
N ALA A 228 -6.51 8.72 29.35
CA ALA A 228 -6.44 8.42 30.78
C ALA A 228 -4.99 8.41 31.30
N ALA A 229 -4.83 8.61 32.60
CA ALA A 229 -3.57 8.45 33.31
C ALA A 229 -3.78 7.67 34.62
N ASP A 230 -3.03 6.58 34.81
CA ASP A 230 -2.95 5.83 36.07
C ASP A 230 -1.63 6.12 36.77
N LEU A 231 -1.73 6.63 38.00
CA LEU A 231 -0.65 7.33 38.67
C LEU A 231 0.19 6.41 39.55
N PRO A 232 -0.45 5.58 40.41
CA PRO A 232 0.30 4.55 41.12
C PRO A 232 0.83 3.48 40.15
N GLY A 233 0.10 3.19 39.07
CA GLY A 233 0.51 2.24 38.05
C GLY A 233 1.53 2.78 37.04
N ARG A 234 1.72 4.11 36.97
CA ARG A 234 2.52 4.82 35.95
C ARG A 234 2.19 4.35 34.54
N THR A 235 0.93 4.50 34.14
CA THR A 235 0.51 4.24 32.75
C THR A 235 -0.31 5.37 32.17
N LEU A 236 -0.21 5.60 30.86
CA LEU A 236 -1.04 6.52 30.09
C LEU A 236 -1.88 5.73 29.10
N THR A 237 -3.16 6.06 28.95
CA THR A 237 -3.96 5.59 27.81
C THR A 237 -4.07 6.71 26.79
N VAL A 238 -3.67 6.40 25.56
CA VAL A 238 -3.44 7.39 24.52
C VAL A 238 -4.06 6.95 23.21
N ASP A 239 -4.40 7.93 22.39
CA ASP A 239 -4.76 7.75 20.99
C ASP A 239 -3.69 8.43 20.12
N VAL A 240 -3.18 7.74 19.10
CA VAL A 240 -2.11 8.29 18.26
C VAL A 240 -2.70 9.12 17.15
N ILE A 241 -2.20 10.35 17.03
CA ILE A 241 -2.69 11.32 16.06
C ILE A 241 -1.55 11.80 15.17
N GLN A 242 -1.91 12.33 14.02
CA GLN A 242 -1.00 13.06 13.15
C GLN A 242 -1.09 14.55 13.51
N PHE A 243 0.01 15.13 13.99
CA PHE A 243 0.13 16.58 14.14
C PHE A 243 0.93 17.12 12.96
N LEU A 244 0.21 17.59 11.94
CA LEU A 244 0.79 18.06 10.68
C LEU A 244 1.00 19.57 10.71
N THR A 245 2.05 20.06 10.04
CA THR A 245 2.31 21.49 9.92
C THR A 245 2.67 21.88 8.48
N GLY A 246 2.60 23.17 8.16
CA GLY A 246 3.06 23.68 6.88
C GLY A 246 2.29 23.11 5.68
N GLU A 247 3.01 22.57 4.70
CA GLU A 247 2.39 22.05 3.47
C GLU A 247 1.64 20.73 3.70
N GLU A 248 2.13 19.87 4.61
CA GLU A 248 1.45 18.63 4.98
C GLU A 248 0.10 18.93 5.64
N ALA A 249 0.06 19.92 6.54
CA ALA A 249 -1.19 20.39 7.13
C ALA A 249 -2.16 20.94 6.09
N ARG A 250 -1.65 21.69 5.10
CA ARG A 250 -2.48 22.26 4.03
C ARG A 250 -3.09 21.19 3.13
N ILE A 251 -2.32 20.16 2.79
CA ILE A 251 -2.78 19.02 1.99
C ILE A 251 -3.85 18.27 2.77
N ALA A 252 -3.54 17.90 4.01
CA ALA A 252 -4.46 17.16 4.87
C ALA A 252 -5.75 17.93 5.19
N HIS A 253 -5.68 19.23 5.45
CA HIS A 253 -6.87 20.05 5.63
C HIS A 253 -7.72 20.13 4.37
N ALA A 254 -7.10 20.26 3.19
CA ALA A 254 -7.85 20.32 1.92
C ALA A 254 -8.56 19.00 1.58
N GLU A 255 -7.98 17.88 2.03
CA GLU A 255 -8.60 16.55 1.94
C GLU A 255 -9.77 16.40 2.94
N ASP A 256 -9.63 16.85 4.19
CA ASP A 256 -10.68 16.73 5.22
C ASP A 256 -11.80 17.78 5.07
N HIS A 257 -11.48 18.94 4.49
CA HIS A 257 -12.36 20.09 4.34
C HIS A 257 -12.32 20.61 2.90
N PRO A 258 -12.78 19.82 1.91
CA PRO A 258 -12.74 20.19 0.50
C PRO A 258 -13.57 21.45 0.17
N GLU A 259 -14.51 21.81 1.04
CA GLU A 259 -15.30 23.03 0.96
C GLU A 259 -14.59 24.29 1.47
N ASP A 260 -13.48 24.15 2.19
CA ASP A 260 -12.73 25.25 2.78
C ASP A 260 -11.41 25.52 2.04
N PRO A 261 -11.37 26.49 1.12
CA PRO A 261 -10.17 26.81 0.36
C PRO A 261 -9.11 27.58 1.17
N HIS A 262 -9.39 27.96 2.42
CA HIS A 262 -8.52 28.81 3.22
C HIS A 262 -7.39 28.06 3.93
N GLY A 263 -7.39 26.72 3.88
CA GLY A 263 -6.40 25.88 4.56
C GLY A 263 -6.61 25.89 6.07
N PRO A 264 -5.77 25.15 6.82
CA PRO A 264 -6.01 24.97 8.23
C PRO A 264 -5.78 26.29 8.99
N PRO A 265 -6.70 26.67 9.89
CA PRO A 265 -6.46 27.80 10.77
C PRO A 265 -5.16 27.56 11.56
N ASN A 266 -4.41 28.63 11.82
CA ASN A 266 -3.15 28.59 12.58
C ASN A 266 -2.03 27.69 12.00
N GLY A 267 -2.19 27.15 10.78
CA GLY A 267 -1.10 26.52 10.02
C GLY A 267 -0.71 25.10 10.45
N TYR A 268 -1.54 24.44 11.27
CA TYR A 268 -1.40 23.04 11.67
C TYR A 268 -2.70 22.29 11.41
N HIS A 269 -2.62 20.98 11.19
CA HIS A 269 -3.79 20.12 11.01
C HIS A 269 -3.63 18.86 11.83
N ILE A 270 -4.63 18.52 12.64
CA ILE A 270 -4.61 17.33 13.48
C ILE A 270 -5.56 16.31 12.89
N ARG A 271 -5.05 15.10 12.61
CA ARG A 271 -5.82 13.98 12.10
C ARG A 271 -5.74 12.79 13.01
N ASN A 272 -6.89 12.15 13.23
CA ASN A 272 -6.98 10.85 13.87
C ASN A 272 -7.60 9.84 12.89
N VAL A 273 -6.74 9.19 12.12
CA VAL A 273 -7.15 8.18 11.12
C VAL A 273 -7.19 6.76 11.69
N ASN A 274 -6.76 6.59 12.96
CA ASN A 274 -6.78 5.30 13.65
C ASN A 274 -7.02 5.53 15.15
N PRO A 275 -8.29 5.53 15.61
CA PRO A 275 -8.65 5.86 16.98
C PRO A 275 -8.37 4.71 17.99
N ARG A 276 -7.39 3.85 17.69
CA ARG A 276 -7.03 2.73 18.55
C ARG A 276 -6.28 3.24 19.77
N LEU A 277 -6.93 3.09 20.93
CA LEU A 277 -6.34 3.37 22.22
C LEU A 277 -5.21 2.39 22.56
N ARG A 278 -4.13 2.92 23.14
CA ARG A 278 -3.00 2.16 23.67
C ARG A 278 -2.72 2.57 25.10
N THR A 279 -2.42 1.60 25.96
CA THR A 279 -2.00 1.86 27.33
C THR A 279 -0.49 1.65 27.44
N LEU A 280 0.23 2.72 27.75
CA LEU A 280 1.68 2.77 27.77
C LEU A 280 2.22 2.89 29.20
N PRO A 281 3.25 2.14 29.59
CA PRO A 281 3.96 2.34 30.84
C PRO A 281 4.80 3.64 30.75
N VAL A 282 5.05 4.27 31.90
CA VAL A 282 5.81 5.51 32.00
C VAL A 282 7.02 5.32 32.90
N ALA A 283 8.21 5.58 32.38
CA ALA A 283 9.49 5.39 33.07
C ALA A 283 9.54 6.23 34.35
N THR A 284 10.17 5.73 35.42
CA THR A 284 10.18 6.43 36.71
C THR A 284 10.85 7.81 36.67
N ASP A 285 11.79 7.99 35.75
CA ASP A 285 12.59 9.19 35.51
C ASP A 285 12.15 9.97 34.25
N THR A 286 10.92 9.75 33.81
CA THR A 286 10.33 10.46 32.65
C THR A 286 10.50 11.97 32.76
N GLU A 287 11.03 12.57 31.71
CA GLU A 287 11.08 14.01 31.54
C GLU A 287 9.69 14.54 31.15
N VAL A 288 9.17 15.51 31.90
CA VAL A 288 7.87 16.13 31.61
C VAL A 288 8.08 17.60 31.29
N ILE A 289 7.51 18.06 30.18
CA ILE A 289 7.55 19.45 29.75
C ILE A 289 6.11 19.89 29.50
N LEU A 290 5.65 20.87 30.25
CA LEU A 290 4.29 21.42 30.15
C LEU A 290 4.33 22.85 29.64
N ILE A 291 3.21 23.33 29.11
CA ILE A 291 3.11 24.69 28.62
C ILE A 291 2.42 25.56 29.64
N GLN A 292 3.16 26.55 30.15
CA GLN A 292 2.59 27.57 30.99
C GLN A 292 1.95 28.66 30.14
N LEU A 293 0.62 28.65 30.07
CA LEU A 293 -0.17 29.67 29.39
C LEU A 293 -0.32 30.92 30.27
N ASP A 294 0.73 31.71 30.37
CA ASP A 294 0.65 33.08 30.90
C ASP A 294 0.67 34.11 29.75
N ALA A 295 1.13 35.34 30.00
CA ALA A 295 1.19 36.37 28.95
C ALA A 295 2.22 36.04 27.84
N ASP A 296 3.14 35.11 28.10
CA ASP A 296 4.18 34.64 27.17
C ASP A 296 4.33 33.12 27.29
N PRO A 297 3.59 32.32 26.47
CA PRO A 297 3.59 30.87 26.58
C PRO A 297 5.00 30.29 26.57
N ALA A 298 5.32 29.52 27.61
CA ALA A 298 6.65 28.95 27.79
C ALA A 298 6.60 27.46 28.14
N GLU A 299 7.55 26.71 27.60
CA GLU A 299 7.83 25.34 28.00
C GLU A 299 8.49 25.31 29.38
N VAL A 300 7.92 24.53 30.30
CA VAL A 300 8.39 24.42 31.68
C VAL A 300 8.67 22.95 32.01
N ALA A 301 9.94 22.65 32.32
CA ALA A 301 10.32 21.37 32.87
C ALA A 301 9.56 21.13 34.19
N SER A 302 8.85 20.01 34.23
CA SER A 302 7.81 19.69 35.21
C SER A 302 8.01 18.28 35.78
N SER A 303 7.24 17.92 36.79
CA SER A 303 7.25 16.56 37.34
C SER A 303 6.06 15.75 36.85
N TRP A 304 6.14 14.43 37.02
CA TRP A 304 5.03 13.51 36.79
C TRP A 304 3.79 13.90 37.60
N GLU A 305 3.96 14.41 38.83
CA GLU A 305 2.86 14.91 39.65
C GLU A 305 2.30 16.25 39.12
N ALA A 306 3.15 17.15 38.62
CA ALA A 306 2.71 18.42 38.07
C ALA A 306 1.86 18.26 36.79
N LEU A 307 2.14 17.23 35.98
CA LEU A 307 1.28 16.84 34.85
C LEU A 307 -0.16 16.56 35.32
N LEU A 308 -0.36 16.08 36.54
CA LEU A 308 -1.69 15.75 37.06
C LEU A 308 -2.48 16.97 37.48
N ASP A 309 -1.81 17.88 38.17
CA ASP A 309 -2.41 19.15 38.54
C ASP A 309 -2.83 19.89 37.26
N ASP A 310 -2.02 19.80 36.21
CA ASP A 310 -2.33 20.36 34.90
C ASP A 310 -3.54 19.66 34.24
N LEU A 311 -3.48 18.34 33.99
CA LEU A 311 -4.58 17.56 33.39
C LEU A 311 -5.90 17.70 34.15
N ALA A 312 -5.87 17.76 35.48
CA ALA A 312 -7.06 17.95 36.30
C ALA A 312 -7.61 19.39 36.28
N SER A 313 -6.78 20.37 35.92
CA SER A 313 -7.17 21.77 35.80
C SER A 313 -7.73 22.13 34.42
N GLN A 314 -7.42 21.33 33.40
CA GLN A 314 -7.98 21.48 32.07
C GLN A 314 -9.43 20.96 32.05
N PRO A 315 -10.39 21.66 31.39
CA PRO A 315 -11.67 21.05 31.10
C PRO A 315 -11.38 19.86 30.17
N GLY A 316 -11.79 18.64 30.49
CA GLY A 316 -11.85 17.55 29.51
C GLY A 316 -13.19 17.61 28.79
N ASP A 317 -13.25 17.28 27.50
CA ASP A 317 -14.50 16.92 26.83
C ASP A 317 -14.57 15.42 26.59
N HIS A 318 -15.79 14.89 26.49
CA HIS A 318 -16.12 13.65 25.77
C HIS A 318 -14.96 12.63 25.63
N ASP A 319 -14.54 12.05 26.76
CA ASP A 319 -13.56 10.95 26.88
C ASP A 319 -12.05 11.30 26.84
N LEU A 320 -11.67 12.58 26.80
CA LEU A 320 -10.27 13.05 26.90
C LEU A 320 -9.95 13.68 28.26
N VAL A 321 -8.71 13.50 28.74
CA VAL A 321 -8.22 14.15 29.98
C VAL A 321 -7.50 15.47 29.72
N SER A 322 -7.24 15.84 28.46
CA SER A 322 -6.76 17.15 28.03
C SER A 322 -7.23 17.45 26.61
N TYR A 323 -7.45 18.74 26.31
CA TYR A 323 -7.71 19.20 24.94
C TYR A 323 -6.44 19.34 24.10
N ASN A 324 -5.28 19.52 24.73
CA ASN A 324 -4.03 19.72 24.04
C ASN A 324 -3.42 18.38 23.64
N PRO A 325 -2.84 18.27 22.43
CA PRO A 325 -2.00 17.15 22.07
C PRO A 325 -0.74 17.09 22.93
N PHE A 326 -0.19 15.89 23.05
CA PHE A 326 1.12 15.67 23.66
C PHE A 326 2.04 14.97 22.66
N TRP A 327 3.33 15.22 22.79
CA TRP A 327 4.37 14.40 22.20
C TRP A 327 4.90 13.45 23.26
N LEU A 328 4.87 12.16 22.96
CA LEU A 328 5.49 11.12 23.78
C LEU A 328 6.74 10.63 23.07
N THR A 329 7.85 10.54 23.81
CA THR A 329 9.02 9.77 23.38
C THR A 329 8.96 8.42 24.08
N LEU A 330 8.96 7.34 23.28
CA LEU A 330 9.05 5.98 23.75
C LEU A 330 10.47 5.44 23.54
N GLU A 331 10.98 4.77 24.55
CA GLU A 331 12.22 3.98 24.49
C GLU A 331 11.96 2.63 25.17
N GLY A 332 12.20 1.52 24.45
CA GLY A 332 11.86 0.17 24.89
C GLY A 332 10.38 -0.02 25.24
N GLY A 333 9.46 0.63 24.51
CA GLY A 333 8.01 0.58 24.80
C GLY A 333 7.60 1.31 26.09
N VAL A 334 8.50 2.11 26.68
CA VAL A 334 8.22 2.90 27.87
C VAL A 334 8.33 4.38 27.54
N VAL A 335 7.35 5.18 28.00
CA VAL A 335 7.40 6.63 27.84
C VAL A 335 8.54 7.18 28.70
N THR A 336 9.52 7.84 28.08
CA THR A 336 10.66 8.49 28.74
C THR A 336 10.59 10.01 28.69
N ARG A 337 9.79 10.57 27.78
CA ARG A 337 9.55 12.02 27.71
C ARG A 337 8.11 12.33 27.32
N ILE A 338 7.55 13.36 27.94
CA ILE A 338 6.19 13.87 27.71
C ILE A 338 6.30 15.37 27.48
N GLU A 339 5.82 15.86 26.35
CA GLU A 339 5.83 17.28 26.01
C GLU A 339 4.43 17.71 25.61
N GLU A 340 3.84 18.67 26.29
CA GLU A 340 2.60 19.28 25.84
C GLU A 340 2.83 20.10 24.56
N GLN A 341 1.96 19.96 23.57
CA GLN A 341 2.02 20.73 22.32
C GLN A 341 1.16 21.98 22.43
N PHE A 342 1.76 23.14 22.20
CA PHE A 342 1.02 24.40 22.12
C PHE A 342 0.13 24.41 20.89
N VAL A 343 -1.14 24.76 21.09
CA VAL A 343 -2.08 24.98 20.00
C VAL A 343 -2.64 26.41 20.14
N PRO A 344 -2.32 27.33 19.20
CA PRO A 344 -2.65 28.76 19.31
C PRO A 344 -4.12 29.15 19.25
#